data_AF-A0A1D6LE88-F1
#
_entry.id   AF-A0A1D6LE88-F1
#
_cell.length_a   1.000
_cell.length_b   1.000
_cell.length_c   1.000
_cell.angle_alpha   90.00
_cell.angle_beta   90.00
_cell.angle_gamma   90.00
#
_symmetry.space_group_name_H-M   'P 1'
#
loop_
_entity.id
_entity.type
_entity.pdbx_description
1 polymer ?
#
loop_
_entity_poly.entity_id
_entity_poly.type
_entity_poly.pdbx_seq_one_letter_code
_entity_poly.pdbx_strand_id
1 'polypeptide(L)'
;MNKYFPLTPKMWQEWAKDEISLSSSEESFGDIEKIYGHGVQEYLSIKLWRDYLDYVEEHDHSVSQCTPSGLSKMRNLFESAITAGGLHVTEGSKLWAAYREYEMAILITIADANDEEREKQVQRIRMLFHRQLSVPLADMESTLAEYKSWEAEQGNANDPGADFDGVPSNVVSAYKKANDMYNERKQYEDQLSNAGTFEGDKLQQFMVC
;
A
#
# COMPACT_ATOMS: atom_id res chain seq x y z
N MET A 1 8.49 16.67 -22.15
CA MET A 1 7.62 17.74 -21.59
C MET A 1 7.92 17.97 -20.11
N ASN A 2 8.03 16.92 -19.30
CA ASN A 2 8.41 16.99 -17.88
C ASN A 2 9.70 17.82 -17.60
N LYS A 3 10.75 17.66 -18.43
CA LYS A 3 12.05 18.36 -18.27
C LYS A 3 11.95 19.89 -18.08
N TYR A 4 10.88 20.52 -18.56
CA TYR A 4 10.69 21.97 -18.45
C TYR A 4 9.52 22.37 -17.55
N PHE A 5 8.58 21.45 -17.28
CA PHE A 5 7.42 21.68 -16.42
C PHE A 5 7.14 20.42 -15.61
N PRO A 6 7.41 20.42 -14.29
CA PRO A 6 7.17 19.26 -13.46
C PRO A 6 5.67 18.93 -13.46
N LEU A 7 5.34 17.69 -13.76
CA LEU A 7 3.95 17.24 -13.86
C LEU A 7 3.42 16.96 -12.45
N THR A 8 2.19 17.37 -12.13
CA THR A 8 1.59 16.99 -10.85
C THR A 8 1.30 15.49 -10.82
N PRO A 9 1.14 14.86 -9.63
CA PRO A 9 0.79 13.44 -9.54
C PRO A 9 -0.46 13.07 -10.35
N LYS A 10 -1.46 13.97 -10.39
CA LYS A 10 -2.69 13.78 -11.17
C LYS A 10 -2.41 13.79 -12.68
N MET A 11 -1.57 14.71 -13.16
CA MET A 11 -1.19 14.75 -14.58
C MET A 11 -0.43 13.51 -15.01
N TRP A 12 0.41 12.95 -14.12
CA TRP A 12 1.06 11.66 -14.36
C TRP A 12 0.05 10.52 -14.49
N GLN A 13 -0.97 10.46 -13.61
CA GLN A 13 -2.06 9.48 -13.71
C GLN A 13 -2.87 9.65 -15.00
N GLU A 14 -3.22 10.89 -15.37
CA GLU A 14 -3.98 11.19 -16.58
C GLU A 14 -3.19 10.79 -17.83
N TRP A 15 -1.91 11.14 -17.91
CA TRP A 15 -1.07 10.74 -19.04
C TRP A 15 -0.94 9.22 -19.15
N ALA A 16 -0.72 8.51 -18.05
CA ALA A 16 -0.67 7.06 -18.08
C ALA A 16 -2.00 6.46 -18.56
N LYS A 17 -3.14 6.98 -18.11
CA LYS A 17 -4.48 6.52 -18.53
C LYS A 17 -4.78 6.80 -19.99
N ASP A 18 -4.36 7.96 -20.50
CA ASP A 18 -4.48 8.29 -21.92
C ASP A 18 -3.66 7.30 -22.76
N GLU A 19 -2.42 7.01 -22.36
CA GLU A 19 -1.56 6.05 -23.06
C GLU A 19 -2.13 4.62 -23.02
N ILE A 20 -2.68 4.19 -21.87
CA ILE A 20 -3.41 2.92 -21.74
C ILE A 20 -4.59 2.87 -22.73
N SER A 21 -5.38 3.94 -22.83
CA SER A 21 -6.54 3.99 -23.73
C SER A 21 -6.19 3.93 -25.22
N LEU A 22 -5.01 4.41 -25.58
CA LEU A 22 -4.49 4.41 -26.95
C LEU A 22 -3.74 3.11 -27.27
N SER A 23 -3.32 2.38 -26.25
CA SER A 23 -2.58 1.14 -26.42
C SER A 23 -3.45 0.02 -26.99
N SER A 24 -2.98 -0.63 -28.04
CA SER A 24 -3.64 -1.80 -28.67
C SER A 24 -2.74 -3.04 -28.71
N SER A 25 -1.52 -2.97 -28.15
CA SER A 25 -0.51 -4.04 -28.22
C SER A 25 0.28 -4.18 -26.92
N GLU A 26 0.84 -5.37 -26.68
CA GLU A 26 1.71 -5.68 -25.54
C GLU A 26 3.00 -4.82 -25.50
N GLU A 27 3.43 -4.27 -26.65
CA GLU A 27 4.61 -3.38 -26.73
C GLU A 27 4.42 -2.06 -25.95
N SER A 28 3.17 -1.63 -25.74
CA SER A 28 2.83 -0.42 -24.99
C SER A 28 3.09 -0.52 -23.49
N PHE A 29 3.15 -1.75 -22.94
CA PHE A 29 3.28 -1.97 -21.51
C PHE A 29 4.57 -1.36 -20.95
N GLY A 30 5.68 -1.61 -21.64
CA GLY A 30 6.99 -1.12 -21.21
C GLY A 30 7.13 0.41 -21.25
N ASP A 31 6.34 1.10 -22.08
CA ASP A 31 6.35 2.56 -22.15
C ASP A 31 5.44 3.18 -21.08
N ILE A 32 4.28 2.58 -20.81
CA ILE A 32 3.39 2.99 -19.71
C ILE A 32 4.05 2.73 -18.35
N GLU A 33 4.75 1.61 -18.18
CA GLU A 33 5.53 1.30 -16.98
C GLU A 33 6.58 2.38 -16.70
N LYS A 34 7.23 2.93 -17.74
CA LYS A 34 8.17 4.06 -17.58
C LYS A 34 7.48 5.35 -17.15
N ILE A 35 6.28 5.64 -17.69
CA ILE A 35 5.50 6.83 -17.29
C ILE A 35 5.21 6.79 -15.80
N TYR A 36 4.66 5.67 -15.31
CA TYR A 36 4.43 5.49 -13.88
C TYR A 36 5.73 5.53 -13.07
N GLY A 37 6.77 4.83 -13.54
CA GLY A 37 8.09 4.78 -12.89
C GLY A 37 8.70 6.16 -12.69
N HIS A 38 8.59 7.05 -13.68
CA HIS A 38 9.02 8.45 -13.54
C HIS A 38 8.14 9.22 -12.57
N GLY A 39 6.81 9.08 -12.66
CA GLY A 39 5.90 9.81 -11.79
C GLY A 39 6.09 9.48 -10.30
N VAL A 40 6.29 8.21 -9.96
CA VAL A 40 6.50 7.79 -8.56
C VAL A 40 7.87 8.18 -7.99
N GLN A 41 8.86 8.42 -8.86
CA GLN A 41 10.18 8.93 -8.44
C GLN A 41 10.17 10.44 -8.17
N GLU A 42 9.33 11.19 -8.88
CA GLU A 42 9.24 12.63 -8.72
C GLU A 42 8.35 13.05 -7.54
N TYR A 43 7.30 12.28 -7.25
CA TYR A 43 6.35 12.61 -6.20
C TYR A 43 6.04 11.42 -5.31
N LEU A 44 6.05 11.69 -4.01
CA LEU A 44 5.45 10.79 -3.04
C LEU A 44 3.92 10.93 -3.09
N SER A 45 3.28 10.18 -3.99
CA SER A 45 1.83 10.10 -4.11
C SER A 45 1.38 8.66 -3.96
N ILE A 46 0.66 8.37 -2.88
CA ILE A 46 0.14 7.02 -2.62
C ILE A 46 -0.84 6.58 -3.71
N LYS A 47 -1.66 7.51 -4.22
CA LYS A 47 -2.58 7.24 -5.33
C LYS A 47 -1.86 6.86 -6.61
N LEU A 48 -0.73 7.51 -6.91
CA LEU A 48 0.05 7.19 -8.10
C LEU A 48 0.73 5.82 -7.97
N TRP A 49 1.25 5.50 -6.78
CA TRP A 49 1.77 4.16 -6.48
C TRP A 49 0.69 3.08 -6.61
N ARG A 50 -0.53 3.34 -6.13
CA ARG A 50 -1.67 2.42 -6.26
C ARG A 50 -2.03 2.20 -7.73
N ASP A 51 -2.24 3.26 -8.50
CA ASP A 51 -2.54 3.15 -9.93
C ASP A 51 -1.43 2.38 -10.68
N TYR A 52 -0.15 2.57 -10.30
CA TYR A 52 0.97 1.83 -10.89
C TYR A 52 0.94 0.34 -10.52
N LEU A 53 0.71 0.01 -9.26
CA LEU A 53 0.60 -1.38 -8.80
C LEU A 53 -0.56 -2.10 -9.50
N ASP A 54 -1.75 -1.50 -9.50
CA ASP A 54 -2.94 -2.04 -10.13
C ASP A 54 -2.69 -2.23 -11.66
N TYR A 55 -2.02 -1.28 -12.32
CA TYR A 55 -1.64 -1.40 -13.73
C TYR A 55 -0.75 -2.62 -14.01
N VAL A 56 0.30 -2.82 -13.21
CA VAL A 56 1.23 -3.94 -13.38
C VAL A 56 0.54 -5.28 -13.11
N GLU A 57 -0.35 -5.34 -12.11
CA GLU A 57 -1.12 -6.55 -11.81
C GLU A 57 -2.04 -6.97 -12.96
N GLU A 58 -2.71 -6.00 -13.59
CA GLU A 58 -3.66 -6.24 -14.68
C GLU A 58 -2.99 -6.52 -16.04
N HIS A 59 -1.87 -5.85 -16.34
CA HIS A 59 -1.30 -5.83 -17.70
C HIS A 59 -0.01 -6.65 -17.84
N ASP A 60 0.69 -6.99 -16.75
CA ASP A 60 1.86 -7.87 -16.83
C ASP A 60 1.43 -9.34 -16.83
N HIS A 61 1.52 -9.99 -17.99
CA HIS A 61 1.13 -11.39 -18.16
C HIS A 61 1.84 -12.34 -17.18
N SER A 62 3.10 -12.05 -16.82
CA SER A 62 3.85 -12.90 -15.88
C SER A 62 3.30 -12.81 -14.46
N VAL A 63 2.77 -11.64 -14.08
CA VAL A 63 2.14 -11.36 -12.79
C VAL A 63 0.75 -11.96 -12.76
N SER A 64 -0.07 -11.73 -13.78
CA SER A 64 -1.44 -12.25 -13.84
C SER A 64 -1.48 -13.79 -13.90
N GLN A 65 -0.49 -14.42 -14.53
CA GLN A 65 -0.34 -15.90 -14.54
C GLN A 65 0.33 -16.45 -13.27
N CYS A 66 0.61 -15.62 -12.26
CA CYS A 66 1.26 -16.02 -11.00
C CYS A 66 2.56 -16.81 -11.22
N THR A 67 3.32 -16.50 -12.28
CA THR A 67 4.60 -17.18 -12.53
C THR A 67 5.61 -16.79 -11.43
N PRO A 68 6.58 -17.65 -11.07
CA PRO A 68 7.57 -17.31 -10.05
C PRO A 68 8.32 -16.00 -10.33
N SER A 69 8.58 -15.70 -11.62
CA SER A 69 9.20 -14.44 -12.06
C SER A 69 8.25 -13.25 -11.86
N GLY A 70 6.99 -13.37 -12.25
CA GLY A 70 5.99 -12.31 -12.06
C GLY A 70 5.72 -12.02 -10.59
N LEU A 71 5.58 -13.06 -9.75
CA LEU A 71 5.45 -12.91 -8.31
C LEU A 71 6.65 -12.16 -7.71
N SER A 72 7.87 -12.50 -8.13
CA SER A 72 9.07 -11.78 -7.67
C SER A 72 9.08 -10.32 -8.15
N LYS A 73 8.64 -10.05 -9.38
CA LYS A 73 8.55 -8.69 -9.93
C LYS A 73 7.56 -7.85 -9.13
N MET A 74 6.35 -8.36 -8.91
CA MET A 74 5.29 -7.66 -8.19
C MET A 74 5.67 -7.42 -6.73
N ARG A 75 6.27 -8.41 -6.05
CA ARG A 75 6.80 -8.26 -4.69
C ARG A 75 7.87 -7.17 -4.59
N ASN A 76 8.83 -7.14 -5.53
CA ASN A 76 9.85 -6.09 -5.56
C ASN A 76 9.23 -4.70 -5.78
N LEU A 77 8.17 -4.62 -6.57
CA LEU A 77 7.44 -3.38 -6.80
C LEU A 77 6.70 -2.92 -5.53
N PHE A 78 6.02 -3.83 -4.82
CA PHE A 78 5.40 -3.55 -3.52
C PHE A 78 6.42 -3.09 -2.46
N GLU A 79 7.57 -3.76 -2.36
CA GLU A 79 8.64 -3.34 -1.45
C GLU A 79 9.19 -1.95 -1.81
N SER A 80 9.26 -1.62 -3.09
CA SER A 80 9.64 -0.28 -3.56
C SER A 80 8.59 0.76 -3.15
N ALA A 81 7.30 0.45 -3.34
CA ALA A 81 6.19 1.31 -2.94
C ALA A 81 6.15 1.55 -1.43
N ILE A 82 6.35 0.50 -0.62
CA ILE A 82 6.41 0.60 0.84
C ILE A 82 7.65 1.37 1.30
N THR A 83 8.78 1.20 0.64
CA THR A 83 9.99 1.98 0.94
C THR A 83 9.77 3.46 0.67
N ALA A 84 9.05 3.81 -0.40
CA ALA A 84 8.75 5.19 -0.75
C ALA A 84 7.65 5.81 0.13
N GLY A 85 6.53 5.11 0.33
CA GLY A 85 5.31 5.66 0.93
C GLY A 85 4.68 4.86 2.06
N GLY A 86 5.30 3.76 2.49
CA GLY A 86 4.78 2.94 3.59
C GLY A 86 4.82 3.62 4.96
N LEU A 87 5.57 4.72 5.12
CA LEU A 87 5.62 5.55 6.33
C LEU A 87 4.66 6.75 6.28
N HIS A 88 3.88 6.89 5.21
CA HIS A 88 2.92 7.99 5.09
C HIS A 88 1.81 7.80 6.12
N VAL A 89 1.70 8.73 7.08
CA VAL A 89 0.88 8.55 8.31
C VAL A 89 -0.59 8.27 8.00
N THR A 90 -1.17 9.03 7.07
CA THR A 90 -2.61 8.96 6.75
C THR A 90 -2.97 8.00 5.62
N GLU A 91 -2.11 7.84 4.61
CA GLU A 91 -2.40 7.05 3.41
C GLU A 91 -1.50 5.82 3.21
N GLY A 92 -0.38 5.70 3.92
CA GLY A 92 0.59 4.63 3.72
C GLY A 92 0.02 3.24 3.96
N SER A 93 -1.00 3.15 4.82
CA SER A 93 -1.73 1.91 5.07
C SER A 93 -2.43 1.34 3.85
N LYS A 94 -2.81 2.18 2.88
CA LYS A 94 -3.39 1.73 1.60
C LYS A 94 -2.41 0.90 0.78
N LEU A 95 -1.11 1.18 0.88
CA LEU A 95 -0.06 0.38 0.24
C LEU A 95 0.16 -0.94 0.97
N TRP A 96 0.22 -0.90 2.30
CA TRP A 96 0.31 -2.11 3.11
C TRP A 96 -0.88 -3.03 2.89
N ALA A 97 -2.10 -2.48 2.86
CA ALA A 97 -3.34 -3.21 2.62
C ALA A 97 -3.31 -3.91 1.26
N ALA A 98 -2.97 -3.19 0.18
CA ALA A 98 -2.83 -3.83 -1.13
C ALA A 98 -1.81 -4.97 -1.14
N TYR A 99 -0.66 -4.80 -0.49
CA TYR A 99 0.34 -5.85 -0.47
C TYR A 99 -0.15 -7.08 0.31
N ARG A 100 -0.85 -6.88 1.43
CA ARG A 100 -1.48 -7.98 2.19
C ARG A 100 -2.54 -8.67 1.35
N GLU A 101 -3.44 -7.92 0.71
CA GLU A 101 -4.50 -8.44 -0.16
C GLU A 101 -3.92 -9.27 -1.30
N TYR A 102 -2.86 -8.79 -1.96
CA TYR A 102 -2.15 -9.50 -3.02
C TYR A 102 -1.56 -10.84 -2.53
N GLU A 103 -0.86 -10.83 -1.39
CA GLU A 103 -0.28 -12.07 -0.84
C GLU A 103 -1.36 -13.03 -0.31
N MET A 104 -2.49 -12.51 0.20
CA MET A 104 -3.65 -13.33 0.58
C MET A 104 -4.33 -13.95 -0.64
N ALA A 105 -4.44 -13.22 -1.76
CA ALA A 105 -4.94 -13.75 -3.02
C ALA A 105 -4.06 -14.90 -3.52
N ILE A 106 -2.72 -14.76 -3.44
CA ILE A 106 -1.77 -15.84 -3.75
C ILE A 106 -1.98 -17.05 -2.83
N LEU A 107 -2.23 -16.83 -1.54
CA LEU A 107 -2.47 -17.95 -0.61
C LEU A 107 -3.68 -18.80 -1.04
N ILE A 108 -4.73 -18.17 -1.58
CA ILE A 108 -5.93 -18.86 -2.06
C ILE A 108 -5.66 -19.66 -3.35
N THR A 109 -4.70 -19.24 -4.18
CA THR A 109 -4.38 -19.95 -5.43
C THR A 109 -3.44 -21.15 -5.23
N ILE A 110 -2.76 -21.24 -4.09
CA ILE A 110 -1.92 -22.39 -3.75
C ILE A 110 -2.80 -23.62 -3.50
N ALA A 111 -2.48 -24.74 -4.15
CA ALA A 111 -3.21 -25.98 -3.98
C ALA A 111 -3.10 -26.53 -2.55
N ASP A 112 -4.21 -27.03 -2.00
CA ASP A 112 -4.31 -27.57 -0.64
C ASP A 112 -3.31 -28.70 -0.32
N ALA A 113 -2.79 -29.38 -1.35
CA ALA A 113 -1.81 -30.47 -1.18
C ALA A 113 -0.35 -29.97 -1.02
N ASN A 114 -0.08 -28.67 -1.16
CA ASN A 114 1.26 -28.11 -1.09
C ASN A 114 1.52 -27.38 0.23
N ASP A 115 1.52 -28.14 1.33
CA ASP A 115 1.65 -27.62 2.70
C ASP A 115 2.90 -26.74 2.90
N GLU A 116 4.03 -27.08 2.26
CA GLU A 116 5.27 -26.32 2.40
C GLU A 116 5.19 -24.92 1.76
N GLU A 117 4.62 -24.82 0.56
CA GLU A 117 4.43 -23.52 -0.11
C GLU A 117 3.37 -22.67 0.61
N ARG A 118 2.30 -23.32 1.07
CA ARG A 118 1.26 -22.68 1.87
C ARG A 118 1.84 -22.09 3.15
N GLU A 119 2.64 -22.84 3.90
CA GLU A 119 3.26 -22.35 5.13
C GLU A 119 4.23 -21.19 4.85
N LYS A 120 5.05 -21.27 3.79
CA LYS A 120 5.92 -20.15 3.38
C LYS A 120 5.10 -18.89 3.08
N GLN A 121 3.95 -19.05 2.43
CA GLN A 121 3.06 -17.94 2.09
C GLN A 121 2.38 -17.34 3.33
N VAL A 122 1.89 -18.17 4.25
CA VAL A 122 1.35 -17.75 5.55
C VAL A 122 2.41 -16.97 6.35
N GLN A 123 3.66 -17.46 6.42
CA GLN A 123 4.73 -16.74 7.11
C GLN A 123 5.03 -15.38 6.48
N ARG A 124 4.93 -15.23 5.15
CA ARG A 124 5.08 -13.92 4.47
C ARG A 124 4.01 -12.94 4.90
N ILE A 125 2.75 -13.35 4.86
CA ILE A 125 1.61 -12.51 5.27
C ILE A 125 1.77 -12.10 6.74
N ARG A 126 2.12 -13.05 7.62
CA ARG A 126 2.40 -12.79 9.04
C ARG A 126 3.51 -11.75 9.22
N MET A 127 4.62 -11.87 8.50
CA MET A 127 5.70 -10.89 8.54
C MET A 127 5.26 -9.50 8.04
N LEU A 128 4.38 -9.42 7.03
CA LEU A 128 3.83 -8.15 6.56
C LEU A 128 2.98 -7.47 7.64
N PHE A 129 2.11 -8.21 8.33
CA PHE A 129 1.37 -7.69 9.47
C PHE A 129 2.30 -7.18 10.57
N HIS A 130 3.32 -7.96 10.95
CA HIS A 130 4.27 -7.55 12.00
C HIS A 130 5.04 -6.28 11.63
N ARG A 131 5.46 -6.17 10.35
CA ARG A 131 6.12 -4.97 9.83
C ARG A 131 5.20 -3.76 9.88
N GLN A 132 3.97 -3.88 9.37
CA GLN A 132 3.01 -2.77 9.36
C GLN A 132 2.59 -2.34 10.77
N LEU A 133 2.34 -3.27 11.69
CA LEU A 133 2.01 -2.97 13.09
C LEU A 133 3.15 -2.24 13.82
N SER A 134 4.36 -2.24 13.26
CA SER A 134 5.51 -1.49 13.77
C SER A 134 5.61 -0.07 13.18
N VAL A 135 4.72 0.31 12.27
CA VAL A 135 4.70 1.62 11.60
C VAL A 135 3.59 2.50 12.18
N PRO A 136 3.88 3.77 12.52
CA PRO A 136 2.91 4.71 13.08
C PRO A 136 1.93 5.23 11.99
N LEU A 137 0.90 4.44 11.69
CA LEU A 137 -0.15 4.73 10.70
C LEU A 137 -1.50 5.04 11.36
N ALA A 138 -2.44 5.64 10.62
CA ALA A 138 -3.72 6.07 11.16
C ALA A 138 -4.69 4.95 11.59
N ASP A 139 -4.54 3.77 11.00
CA ASP A 139 -5.45 2.63 11.06
C ASP A 139 -4.80 1.40 11.73
N MET A 140 -3.91 1.67 12.69
CA MET A 140 -3.22 0.66 13.48
C MET A 140 -4.16 -0.26 14.27
N GLU A 141 -5.24 0.28 14.85
CA GLU A 141 -6.24 -0.51 15.58
C GLU A 141 -6.98 -1.49 14.66
N SER A 142 -7.40 -1.03 13.47
CA SER A 142 -8.02 -1.88 12.45
C SER A 142 -7.06 -2.98 12.01
N THR A 143 -5.80 -2.62 11.73
CA THR A 143 -4.77 -3.57 11.30
C THR A 143 -4.53 -4.66 12.36
N LEU A 144 -4.56 -4.31 13.65
CA LEU A 144 -4.39 -5.28 14.74
C LEU A 144 -5.60 -6.24 14.83
N ALA A 145 -6.82 -5.73 14.67
CA ALA A 145 -8.02 -6.54 14.65
C ALA A 145 -8.07 -7.49 13.44
N GLU A 146 -7.68 -7.02 12.26
CA GLU A 146 -7.51 -7.83 11.06
C GLU A 146 -6.47 -8.93 11.27
N TYR A 147 -5.31 -8.60 11.85
CA TYR A 147 -4.25 -9.57 12.12
C TYR A 147 -4.74 -10.72 13.03
N LYS A 148 -5.44 -10.38 14.11
CA LYS A 148 -5.99 -11.38 15.05
C LYS A 148 -7.03 -12.28 14.39
N SER A 149 -7.90 -11.70 13.58
CA SER A 149 -8.92 -12.44 12.84
C SER A 149 -8.27 -13.39 11.84
N TRP A 150 -7.26 -12.91 11.11
CA TRP A 150 -6.50 -13.71 10.17
C TRP A 150 -5.71 -14.85 10.84
N GLU A 151 -5.06 -14.63 11.98
CA GLU A 151 -4.38 -15.70 12.73
C GLU A 151 -5.36 -16.76 13.24
N ALA A 152 -6.56 -16.35 13.65
CA ALA A 152 -7.63 -17.29 14.05
C ALA A 152 -8.07 -18.17 12.88
N GLU A 153 -8.18 -17.62 11.67
CA GLU A 153 -8.44 -18.38 10.44
C GLU A 153 -7.33 -19.38 10.10
N GLN A 154 -6.07 -19.08 10.48
CA GLN A 154 -4.94 -20.01 10.34
C GLN A 154 -4.90 -21.11 11.42
N GLY A 155 -5.87 -21.13 12.35
CA GLY A 155 -5.97 -22.14 13.41
C GLY A 155 -5.24 -21.78 14.71
N ASN A 156 -4.71 -20.55 14.82
CA ASN A 156 -4.17 -20.07 16.08
C ASN A 156 -5.32 -19.56 16.95
N ALA A 157 -5.65 -20.33 17.99
CA ALA A 157 -6.71 -19.97 18.92
C ALA A 157 -6.30 -18.73 19.72
N ASN A 158 -6.81 -17.57 19.32
CA ASN A 158 -6.63 -16.30 20.01
C ASN A 158 -7.93 -15.93 20.71
N ASP A 159 -7.85 -15.48 21.96
CA ASP A 159 -8.97 -14.88 22.68
C ASP A 159 -9.33 -13.53 22.03
N PRO A 160 -10.54 -13.38 21.44
CA PRO A 160 -10.97 -12.13 20.84
C PRO A 160 -11.05 -10.98 21.84
N GLY A 161 -11.21 -11.27 23.13
CA GLY A 161 -11.37 -10.29 24.21
C GLY A 161 -10.07 -9.77 24.82
N ALA A 162 -8.93 -10.42 24.56
CA ALA A 162 -7.65 -10.04 25.15
C ALA A 162 -6.82 -9.22 24.16
N ASP A 163 -6.44 -7.98 24.51
CA ASP A 163 -5.84 -6.98 23.59
C ASP A 163 -4.71 -7.49 22.68
N PHE A 164 -3.85 -8.39 23.17
CA PHE A 164 -2.65 -8.85 22.45
C PHE A 164 -2.48 -10.38 22.41
N ASP A 165 -3.53 -11.15 22.70
CA ASP A 165 -3.43 -12.61 22.64
C ASP A 165 -3.11 -13.10 21.22
N GLY A 166 -2.23 -14.08 21.11
CA GLY A 166 -1.67 -14.56 19.83
C GLY A 166 -0.58 -13.68 19.20
N VAL A 167 -0.30 -12.49 19.74
CA VAL A 167 0.69 -11.56 19.18
C VAL A 167 2.04 -11.72 19.87
N PRO A 168 3.15 -11.89 19.13
CA PRO A 168 4.49 -11.96 19.73
C PRO A 168 4.85 -10.70 20.54
N SER A 169 5.48 -10.86 21.70
CA SER A 169 5.78 -9.76 22.63
C SER A 169 6.62 -8.62 22.03
N ASN A 170 7.50 -8.94 21.09
CA ASN A 170 8.27 -7.96 20.33
C ASN A 170 7.38 -7.09 19.44
N VAL A 171 6.36 -7.69 18.79
CA VAL A 171 5.39 -6.99 17.95
C VAL A 171 4.47 -6.12 18.80
N VAL A 172 4.03 -6.60 19.97
CA VAL A 172 3.25 -5.80 20.93
C VAL A 172 4.02 -4.55 21.38
N SER A 173 5.30 -4.71 21.69
CA SER A 173 6.16 -3.60 22.11
C SER A 173 6.35 -2.58 20.99
N ALA A 174 6.55 -3.06 19.75
CA ALA A 174 6.66 -2.22 18.57
C ALA A 174 5.34 -1.48 18.26
N TYR A 175 4.21 -2.18 18.36
CA TYR A 175 2.87 -1.62 18.18
C TYR A 175 2.58 -0.49 19.16
N LYS A 176 2.83 -0.70 20.46
CA LYS A 176 2.62 0.36 21.48
C LYS A 176 3.42 1.60 21.15
N LYS A 177 4.71 1.42 20.83
CA LYS A 177 5.59 2.53 20.42
C LYS A 177 5.08 3.25 19.17
N ALA A 178 4.67 2.51 18.15
CA ALA A 178 4.14 3.08 16.92
C ALA A 178 2.81 3.83 17.16
N ASN A 179 1.95 3.32 18.03
CA ASN A 179 0.69 3.97 18.39
C ASN A 179 0.94 5.28 19.14
N ASP A 180 1.88 5.31 20.09
CA ASP A 180 2.27 6.53 20.79
C ASP A 180 2.80 7.59 19.79
N MET A 181 3.68 7.18 18.87
CA MET A 181 4.21 8.05 17.82
C MET A 181 3.13 8.54 16.85
N TYR A 182 2.11 7.73 16.55
CA TYR A 182 0.97 8.16 15.74
C TYR A 182 0.14 9.21 16.48
N ASN A 183 -0.17 8.98 17.75
CA ASN A 183 -0.96 9.91 18.57
C ASN A 183 -0.32 11.30 18.69
N GLU A 184 1.01 11.37 18.78
CA GLU A 184 1.74 12.65 18.75
C GLU A 184 1.55 13.41 17.43
N ARG A 185 1.45 12.69 16.30
CA ARG A 185 1.34 13.24 14.95
C ARG A 185 -0.09 13.55 14.52
N LYS A 186 -1.06 12.80 15.06
CA LYS A 186 -2.48 12.88 14.70
C LYS A 186 -3.01 14.31 14.67
N GLN A 187 -2.71 15.09 15.71
CA GLN A 187 -3.15 16.49 15.79
C GLN A 187 -2.65 17.37 14.63
N TYR A 188 -1.45 17.10 14.10
CA TYR A 188 -0.88 17.86 12.99
C TYR A 188 -1.47 17.41 11.66
N GLU A 189 -1.68 16.11 11.47
CA GLU A 189 -2.35 15.54 10.30
C GLU A 189 -3.81 16.03 10.18
N ASP A 190 -4.53 16.11 11.31
CA ASP A 190 -5.90 16.64 11.38
C ASP A 190 -5.92 18.12 10.97
N GLN A 191 -4.93 18.91 11.40
CA GLN A 191 -4.81 20.32 11.01
C GLN A 191 -4.50 20.49 9.52
N LEU A 192 -3.61 19.67 8.96
CA LEU A 192 -3.27 19.70 7.53
C LEU A 192 -4.47 19.33 6.66
N SER A 193 -5.24 18.33 7.07
CA SER A 193 -6.45 17.90 6.38
C SER A 193 -7.50 19.00 6.34
N ASN A 194 -7.66 19.76 7.44
CA ASN A 194 -8.57 20.89 7.52
C ASN A 194 -8.05 22.14 6.79
N ALA A 195 -6.73 22.35 6.75
CA ALA A 195 -6.12 23.52 6.09
C ALA A 195 -6.43 23.58 4.58
N GLY A 196 -6.53 22.43 3.90
CA GLY A 196 -6.98 22.37 2.50
C GLY A 196 -8.43 22.85 2.30
N THR A 197 -9.27 22.74 3.33
CA THR A 197 -10.63 23.31 3.33
C THR A 197 -10.58 24.83 3.53
N PHE A 198 -9.71 25.32 4.41
CA PHE A 198 -9.53 26.75 4.67
C PHE A 198 -8.88 27.53 3.53
N GLU A 199 -8.04 26.92 2.67
CA GLU A 199 -7.46 27.62 1.51
C GLU A 199 -8.51 27.97 0.44
N GLY A 200 -9.50 27.10 0.23
CA GLY A 200 -10.65 27.40 -0.64
C GLY A 200 -11.45 28.60 -0.15
N ASP A 201 -11.63 28.72 1.16
CA ASP A 201 -12.34 29.84 1.80
C ASP A 201 -11.51 31.13 1.79
N LYS A 202 -10.18 31.04 1.98
CA LYS A 202 -9.28 32.21 1.89
C LYS A 202 -9.28 32.84 0.50
N LEU A 203 -9.34 32.03 -0.55
CA LEU A 203 -9.44 32.52 -1.93
C LEU A 203 -10.73 33.33 -2.17
N GLN A 204 -11.86 32.85 -1.63
CA GLN A 204 -13.12 33.60 -1.68
C GLN A 204 -13.03 34.90 -0.88
N GLN A 205 -12.34 34.90 0.26
CA GLN A 205 -12.16 36.09 1.09
C GLN A 205 -11.27 37.16 0.42
N PHE A 206 -10.29 36.74 -0.38
CA PHE A 206 -9.46 37.63 -1.20
C PHE A 206 -10.19 38.18 -2.44
N MET A 207 -11.17 37.44 -2.98
CA MET A 207 -11.96 37.87 -4.14
C MET A 207 -13.11 38.85 -3.80
N VAL A 208 -13.36 39.09 -2.51
CA VAL A 208 -14.41 40.01 -2.01
C VAL A 208 -13.83 41.38 -1.56
N CYS A 209 -12.51 41.57 -1.67
CA CYS A 209 -11.85 42.88 -1.53
C CYS A 209 -11.51 43.48 -2.89
#